data_AF-A0A1H3ET14-F1
#
_entry.id   AF-A0A1H3ET14-F1
#
_cell.length_a   1.000
_cell.length_b   1.000
_cell.length_c   1.000
_cell.angle_alpha   90.00
_cell.angle_beta   90.00
_cell.angle_gamma   90.00
#
_symmetry.space_group_name_H-M   'P 1'
#
loop_
_entity.id
_entity.type
_entity.pdbx_description
1 polymer ?
#
loop_
_entity_poly.entity_id
_entity_poly.type
_entity_poly.pdbx_seq_one_letter_code
_entity_poly.pdbx_strand_id
1 'polypeptide(L)' 'MKQLAYRGVAAIVIGVASVFVLVGSYAFINKPEIPAELRK' A
#
# COMPACT_ATOMS: atom_id res chain seq x y z
N MET A 1 -14.15 -13.78 -24.25
CA MET A 1 -14.56 -13.93 -22.83
C MET A 1 -13.38 -14.08 -21.86
N LYS A 2 -12.46 -15.04 -22.05
CA LYS A 2 -11.30 -15.25 -21.15
C LYS A 2 -10.41 -14.01 -20.97
N GLN A 3 -10.11 -13.28 -22.05
CA GLN A 3 -9.33 -12.04 -21.98
C GLN A 3 -10.01 -10.94 -21.16
N LEU A 4 -11.34 -10.86 -21.17
CA LEU A 4 -12.08 -9.88 -20.37
C LEU A 4 -11.95 -10.18 -18.87
N ALA A 5 -12.02 -11.46 -18.51
CA ALA A 5 -11.81 -11.91 -17.14
C ALA A 5 -10.39 -11.62 -16.64
N TYR A 6 -9.35 -11.91 -17.44
CA TYR A 6 -7.97 -11.59 -17.06
C TYR A 6 -7.74 -10.09 -16.91
N ARG A 7 -8.37 -9.25 -17.74
CA ARG A 7 -8.31 -7.78 -17.59
C ARG A 7 -9.00 -7.31 -16.32
N GLY A 8 -10.14 -7.91 -15.95
CA GLY A 8 -10.83 -7.63 -14.69
C GLY A 8 -9.99 -7.99 -13.47
N VAL A 9 -9.39 -9.19 -13.46
CA VAL A 9 -8.48 -9.62 -12.38
C VAL A 9 -7.26 -8.71 -12.30
N ALA A 10 -6.65 -8.36 -13.43
CA ALA A 10 -5.52 -7.44 -13.46
C ALA A 10 -5.87 -6.07 -12.88
N ALA A 11 -7.05 -5.52 -13.21
CA ALA A 11 -7.51 -4.25 -12.66
C ALA A 11 -7.70 -4.30 -11.14
N ILE A 12 -8.25 -5.40 -10.61
CA ILE A 12 -8.40 -5.61 -9.16
C ILE A 12 -7.02 -5.67 -8.50
N VAL A 13 -6.09 -6.47 -9.04
CA VAL A 13 -4.74 -6.62 -8.47
C VAL A 13 -4.01 -5.28 -8.46
N ILE A 14 -4.07 -4.52 -9.56
CA ILE A 14 -3.47 -3.18 -9.64
C ILE A 14 -4.11 -2.25 -8.61
N GLY A 15 -5.45 -2.24 -8.49
CA GLY A 15 -6.14 -1.41 -7.51
C GLY A 15 -5.71 -1.71 -6.06
N VAL A 16 -5.66 -2.99 -5.68
CA VAL A 16 -5.21 -3.42 -4.35
C VAL A 16 -3.75 -3.02 -4.13
N ALA A 17 -2.88 -3.24 -5.11
CA ALA A 17 -1.48 -2.86 -5.02
C ALA A 17 -1.31 -1.33 -4.85
N SER A 18 -2.06 -0.52 -5.59
CA SER A 18 -2.02 0.94 -5.49
C SER A 18 -2.44 1.43 -4.09
N VAL A 19 -3.51 0.88 -3.52
CA VAL A 19 -3.95 1.23 -2.16
C VAL A 19 -2.91 0.80 -1.13
N PHE A 20 -2.35 -0.40 -1.27
CA PHE A 20 -1.32 -0.89 -0.36
C PHE A 20 -0.07 -0.01 -0.36
N VAL A 21 0.42 0.39 -1.54
CA VAL A 21 1.56 1.30 -1.69
C VAL A 21 1.23 2.66 -1.08
N LEU A 22 0.06 3.23 -1.37
CA LEU A 22 -0.33 4.53 -0.84
C LEU A 22 -0.38 4.54 0.69
N VAL A 23 -1.04 3.56 1.29
CA VAL A 23 -1.18 3.44 2.75
C VAL A 23 0.17 3.15 3.39
N GLY A 24 0.96 2.24 2.81
CA GLY A 24 2.30 1.92 3.28
C GLY A 24 3.23 3.13 3.26
N SER A 25 3.22 3.91 2.15
CA SER A 25 3.98 5.16 2.05
C SER A 25 3.52 6.18 3.08
N TYR A 26 2.20 6.35 3.26
CA TYR A 26 1.67 7.28 4.26
C TYR A 26 2.11 6.91 5.68
N ALA A 27 2.01 5.63 6.04
CA ALA A 27 2.42 5.13 7.35
C ALA A 27 3.94 5.25 7.56
N PHE A 28 4.73 5.03 6.52
CA PHE A 28 6.19 5.17 6.59
C PHE A 28 6.62 6.63 6.78
N ILE A 29 6.00 7.56 6.03
CA ILE A 29 6.33 9.00 6.09
C ILE A 29 5.87 9.62 7.41
N ASN A 30 4.67 9.26 7.87
CA ASN A 30 4.05 9.86 9.06
C ASN A 30 4.29 9.03 10.33
N LYS A 31 5.23 8.09 10.31
CA LYS A 31 5.54 7.30 11.50
C LYS A 31 6.08 8.27 12.55
N PRO A 32 5.45 8.38 13.74
CA PRO A 32 6.04 9.16 14.81
C PRO A 32 7.33 8.47 15.25
N GLU A 33 8.45 9.16 15.15
CA GLU A 33 9.70 8.68 15.71
C GLU A 33 9.68 8.94 17.22
N ILE A 34 9.91 7.87 18.00
CA ILE A 34 10.13 8.04 19.44
C ILE A 34 11.43 8.84 19.59
N PRO A 35 11.41 9.99 20.30
CA PRO A 35 12.61 10.78 20.56
C PRO A 35 13.69 9.92 21.18
N ALA A 36 14.95 10.13 20.83
CA ALA A 36 16.07 9.33 21.32
C ALA A 36 16.12 9.26 22.86
N GLU A 37 15.67 10.34 23.52
CA GLU A 37 15.57 10.47 24.98
C GLU A 37 14.59 9.48 25.64
N LEU A 38 13.60 8.99 24.89
CA LEU A 38 12.55 8.09 25.38
C LEU A 38 12.74 6.63 24.94
N ARG A 39 13.79 6.31 24.17
CA ARG A 39 14.12 4.95 23.70
C ARG A 39 14.83 4.08 24.76
N LYS A 40 14.48 4.23 26.04
CA LYS A 40 15.12 3.54 27.18
C LYS A 40 15.08 2.02 27.07
#